data_AF-A0A024GS46-F1
#
_entry.id   AF-A0A024GS46-F1
#
_cell.length_a   1.000
_cell.length_b   1.000
_cell.length_c   1.000
_cell.angle_alpha   90.00
_cell.angle_beta   90.00
_cell.angle_gamma   90.00
#
_symmetry.space_group_name_H-M   'P 1'
#
loop_
_entity.id
_entity.type
_entity.pdbx_description
1 polymer ?
#
loop_
_entity_poly.entity_id
_entity_poly.type
_entity_poly.pdbx_seq_one_letter_code
_entity_poly.pdbx_strand_id
1 'polypeptide(L)'
;MFDGLDSMTTLQIRKAHSILSKLRNGKKSDRSLVSFLINRSKVIIHEEVSIRDASSEEKRAQLKVRRKKLQCMEEEALYDRMTHNVKHLTATAEIQQSIKSVRSHLTTGINMIVARITMFVVGYMISAALTDHETTRMIFGLGCAVGMMIIEMILFITRAAHMDLILQERKNMSRKSAIS
;
A
#
# COMPACT_ATOMS: atom_id res chain seq x y z
N MET A 1 12.40 14.25 38.98
CA MET A 1 10.95 14.38 39.16
C MET A 1 10.55 15.71 38.52
N PHE A 2 10.30 15.68 37.21
CA PHE A 2 9.99 16.86 36.39
C PHE A 2 8.59 16.63 35.80
N ASP A 3 7.56 16.97 36.57
CA ASP A 3 6.19 17.11 36.07
C ASP A 3 5.84 18.60 36.15
N GLY A 4 5.66 19.27 35.01
CA GLY A 4 5.23 20.66 35.07
C GLY A 4 5.23 21.54 33.82
N LEU A 5 5.50 21.04 32.60
CA LEU A 5 5.52 21.91 31.41
C LEU A 5 4.60 21.51 30.22
N ASP A 6 3.78 20.47 30.34
CA ASP A 6 3.02 19.94 29.17
C ASP A 6 1.51 20.20 29.15
N SER A 7 0.95 21.02 30.05
CA SER A 7 -0.50 21.26 30.07
C SER A 7 -0.97 22.53 29.33
N MET A 8 -0.06 23.37 28.82
CA MET A 8 -0.42 24.69 28.27
C MET A 8 -0.43 24.81 26.74
N THR A 9 -0.18 23.71 26.02
CA THR A 9 -0.07 23.68 24.55
C THR A 9 -1.34 23.19 23.85
N THR A 10 -2.09 22.27 24.46
CA THR A 10 -3.29 21.66 23.83
C THR A 10 -4.44 22.65 23.66
N LEU A 11 -4.61 23.59 24.60
CA LEU A 11 -5.69 24.57 24.58
C LEU A 11 -5.42 25.71 23.55
N GLN A 12 -4.15 26.06 23.34
CA GLN A 12 -3.76 27.01 22.29
C GLN A 12 -3.87 26.39 20.90
N ILE A 13 -3.52 25.11 20.74
CA ILE A 13 -3.68 24.39 19.48
C ILE A 13 -5.17 24.29 19.12
N ARG A 14 -6.05 24.06 20.09
CA ARG A 14 -7.50 24.01 19.86
C ARG A 14 -8.09 25.37 19.44
N LYS A 15 -7.57 26.47 20.00
CA LYS A 15 -7.91 27.85 19.58
C LYS A 15 -7.36 28.19 18.20
N ALA A 16 -6.11 27.81 17.90
CA ALA A 16 -5.51 28.02 16.59
C ALA A 16 -6.29 27.25 15.49
N HIS A 17 -6.71 26.02 15.79
CA HIS A 17 -7.49 25.20 14.87
C HIS A 17 -8.91 25.74 14.65
N SER A 18 -9.55 26.32 15.68
CA SER A 18 -10.89 26.91 15.53
C SER A 18 -10.86 28.24 14.77
N ILE A 19 -9.76 29.00 14.87
CA ILE A 19 -9.55 30.20 14.05
C ILE A 19 -9.29 29.79 12.60
N LEU A 20 -8.43 28.80 12.35
CA LEU A 20 -8.14 28.31 11.00
C LEU A 20 -9.39 27.73 10.32
N SER A 21 -10.22 26.99 11.05
CA SER A 21 -11.44 26.40 10.49
C SER A 21 -12.53 27.45 10.22
N LYS A 22 -12.64 28.49 11.05
CA LYS A 22 -13.50 29.65 10.77
C LYS A 22 -13.02 30.45 9.55
N LEU A 23 -11.71 30.58 9.36
CA LEU A 23 -11.13 31.25 8.19
C LEU A 23 -11.33 30.44 6.90
N ARG A 24 -11.23 29.11 6.97
CA ARG A 24 -11.44 28.21 5.81
C ARG A 24 -12.87 28.21 5.29
N ASN A 25 -13.86 28.44 6.15
CA ASN A 25 -15.26 28.50 5.74
C ASN A 25 -15.69 29.90 5.23
N GLY A 26 -14.85 30.93 5.40
CA GLY A 26 -15.06 32.27 4.86
C GLY A 26 -14.56 32.41 3.41
N LYS A 27 -15.19 31.69 2.47
CA LYS A 27 -14.97 31.89 1.03
C LYS A 27 -15.31 33.35 0.65
N LYS A 28 -14.34 34.04 0.02
CA LYS A 28 -14.33 35.42 -0.55
C LYS A 28 -13.62 36.48 0.30
N SER A 29 -12.29 36.41 0.43
CA SER A 29 -11.45 37.62 0.62
C SER A 29 -10.00 37.38 0.20
N ASP A 30 -9.79 36.92 -1.03
CA ASP A 30 -8.48 36.54 -1.59
C ASP A 30 -7.58 37.72 -2.01
N ARG A 31 -7.74 38.92 -1.45
CA ARG A 31 -6.84 40.05 -1.78
C ARG A 31 -6.45 40.96 -0.62
N SER A 32 -7.27 41.05 0.43
CA SER A 32 -7.03 41.97 1.55
C SER A 32 -5.95 41.47 2.51
N LEU A 33 -5.91 40.18 2.82
CA LEU A 33 -5.03 39.65 3.87
C LEU A 33 -3.55 39.57 3.46
N VAL A 34 -3.27 39.27 2.19
CA VAL A 34 -1.90 39.34 1.63
C VAL A 34 -1.41 40.79 1.67
N SER A 35 -2.27 41.78 1.36
CA SER A 35 -1.91 43.18 1.50
C SER A 35 -1.69 43.61 2.95
N PHE A 36 -2.42 43.04 3.91
CA PHE A 36 -2.18 43.33 5.34
C PHE A 36 -0.88 42.72 5.86
N LEU A 37 -0.49 41.53 5.40
CA LEU A 37 0.80 40.92 5.73
C LEU A 37 1.98 41.67 5.08
N ILE A 38 1.82 42.13 3.83
CA ILE A 38 2.82 42.94 3.12
C ILE A 38 2.91 44.37 3.71
N ASN A 39 1.81 44.91 4.25
CA ASN A 39 1.82 46.26 4.82
C ASN A 39 2.37 46.27 6.27
N ARG A 40 2.29 45.15 7.01
CA ARG A 40 2.89 45.04 8.35
C ARG A 40 4.38 44.72 8.36
N SER A 41 4.96 44.32 7.22
CA SER A 41 6.42 44.17 7.06
C SER A 41 7.14 45.49 6.78
N LYS A 42 6.42 46.61 6.71
CA LYS A 42 6.99 47.97 6.75
C LYS A 42 7.31 48.37 8.19
N VAL A 43 8.07 47.54 8.90
CA VAL A 43 8.74 47.95 10.14
C VAL A 43 9.97 48.73 9.73
N ILE A 44 9.88 50.02 10.04
CA ILE A 44 10.86 51.10 9.94
C ILE A 44 12.29 50.56 10.15
N ILE A 45 13.07 50.53 9.07
CA ILE A 45 14.52 50.42 9.15
C ILE A 45 15.00 51.83 9.47
N HIS A 46 15.09 52.15 10.76
CA HIS A 46 15.86 53.30 11.19
C HIS A 46 17.33 52.87 11.14
N GLU A 47 18.04 53.49 10.21
CA GLU A 47 19.49 53.43 10.09
C GLU A 47 20.10 54.08 11.33
N GLU A 48 20.78 53.28 12.15
CA GLU A 48 21.80 53.77 13.06
C GLU A 48 23.07 52.97 12.80
N VAL A 49 24.03 53.68 12.22
CA VAL A 49 25.36 53.22 11.87
C VAL A 49 26.23 53.26 13.12
N SER A 50 27.16 52.30 13.18
CA SER A 50 28.29 52.15 14.10
C SER A 50 28.09 51.09 15.19
N ILE A 51 29.07 50.18 15.31
CA ILE A 51 29.13 48.99 16.19
C ILE A 51 28.42 47.72 15.65
N ARG A 52 28.76 47.16 14.47
CA ARG A 52 28.19 45.83 14.08
C ARG A 52 29.01 44.89 13.21
N ASP A 53 30.30 45.11 13.01
CA ASP A 53 31.10 44.27 12.11
C ASP A 53 31.38 42.86 12.66
N ALA A 54 31.48 42.68 13.99
CA ALA A 54 31.63 41.35 14.59
C ALA A 54 30.33 40.50 14.56
N SER A 55 29.15 41.13 14.71
CA SER A 55 27.85 40.43 14.68
C SER A 55 27.39 40.05 13.26
N SER A 56 27.98 40.68 12.23
CA SER A 56 27.69 40.40 10.82
C SER A 56 28.26 39.05 10.39
N GLU A 57 29.47 38.69 10.84
CA GLU A 57 30.10 37.41 10.52
C GLU A 57 29.38 36.22 11.14
N GLU A 58 28.99 36.29 12.42
CA GLU A 58 28.24 35.21 13.07
C GLU A 58 26.86 34.99 12.42
N LYS A 59 26.16 36.07 12.06
CA LYS A 59 24.89 35.98 11.33
C LYS A 59 25.09 35.39 9.94
N ARG A 60 26.18 35.74 9.25
CA ARG A 60 26.55 35.14 7.95
C ARG A 60 26.92 33.66 8.09
N ALA A 61 27.59 33.26 9.16
CA ALA A 61 27.92 31.87 9.45
C ALA A 61 26.64 31.04 9.73
N GLN A 62 25.73 31.54 10.56
CA GLN A 62 24.44 30.90 10.84
C GLN A 62 23.56 30.80 9.58
N LEU A 63 23.57 31.81 8.72
CA LEU A 63 22.86 31.78 7.43
C LEU A 63 23.46 30.74 6.47
N LYS A 64 24.79 30.57 6.44
CA LYS A 64 25.45 29.53 5.63
C LYS A 64 25.06 28.12 6.08
N VAL A 65 25.04 27.87 7.39
CA VAL A 65 24.61 26.57 7.96
C VAL A 65 23.15 26.29 7.60
N ARG A 66 22.29 27.29 7.72
CA ARG A 66 20.86 27.16 7.38
C ARG A 66 20.66 26.87 5.90
N ARG A 67 21.40 27.56 5.01
CA ARG A 67 21.35 27.32 3.55
C ARG A 67 21.78 25.91 3.18
N LYS A 68 22.85 25.37 3.78
CA LYS A 68 23.26 23.98 3.59
C LYS A 68 22.16 22.99 4.00
N LYS A 69 21.47 23.25 5.11
CA LYS A 69 20.35 22.41 5.56
C LYS A 69 19.18 22.44 4.57
N LEU A 70 18.85 23.63 4.05
CA LEU A 70 17.82 23.80 3.02
C LEU A 70 18.17 23.05 1.72
N GLN A 71 19.44 23.12 1.28
CA GLN A 71 19.91 22.38 0.11
C GLN A 71 19.82 20.87 0.29
N CYS A 72 20.23 20.35 1.46
CA CYS A 72 20.11 18.92 1.77
C CYS A 72 18.65 18.45 1.71
N MET A 73 17.71 19.22 2.25
CA MET A 73 16.28 18.90 2.20
C MET A 73 15.71 18.97 0.77
N GLU A 74 16.20 19.90 -0.05
CA GLU A 74 15.81 20.01 -1.46
C GLU A 74 16.34 18.84 -2.30
N GLU A 75 17.60 18.45 -2.09
CA GLU A 75 18.19 17.27 -2.72
C GLU A 75 17.44 16.00 -2.33
N GLU A 76 17.10 15.81 -1.05
CA GLU A 76 16.34 14.65 -0.59
C GLU A 76 14.93 14.60 -1.20
N ALA A 77 14.25 15.74 -1.29
CA ALA A 77 12.95 15.84 -1.96
C ALA A 77 13.03 15.56 -3.47
N LEU A 78 14.15 15.92 -4.10
CA LEU A 78 14.39 15.65 -5.51
C LEU A 78 14.70 14.17 -5.74
N TYR A 79 15.55 13.55 -4.91
CA TYR A 79 15.81 12.11 -4.92
C TYR A 79 14.53 11.30 -4.71
N ASP A 80 13.67 11.72 -3.78
CA ASP A 80 12.41 11.03 -3.55
C ASP A 80 11.49 11.15 -4.78
N ARG A 81 11.40 12.32 -5.44
CA ARG A 81 10.65 12.45 -6.71
C ARG A 81 11.22 11.60 -7.83
N MET A 82 12.55 11.53 -7.98
CA MET A 82 13.18 10.72 -9.03
C MET A 82 12.95 9.22 -8.82
N THR A 83 12.88 8.77 -7.56
CA THR A 83 12.75 7.34 -7.22
C THR A 83 11.31 6.91 -6.93
N HIS A 84 10.39 7.85 -6.69
CA HIS A 84 8.99 7.58 -6.32
C HIS A 84 8.24 6.73 -7.34
N ASN A 85 8.41 7.02 -8.64
CA ASN A 85 7.76 6.24 -9.71
C ASN A 85 8.27 4.79 -9.76
N VAL A 86 9.56 4.59 -9.47
CA VAL A 86 10.17 3.26 -9.43
C VAL A 86 9.65 2.47 -8.24
N LYS A 87 9.54 3.09 -7.06
CA LYS A 87 8.99 2.48 -5.83
C LYS A 87 7.52 2.07 -6.00
N HIS A 88 6.70 2.89 -6.65
CA HIS A 88 5.29 2.57 -6.86
C HIS A 88 5.10 1.42 -7.86
N LEU A 89 5.86 1.41 -8.98
CA LEU A 89 5.81 0.31 -9.95
C LEU A 89 6.31 -1.00 -9.36
N THR A 90 7.40 -0.98 -8.57
CA THR A 90 7.93 -2.19 -7.92
C THR A 90 7.01 -2.69 -6.81
N ALA A 91 6.52 -1.82 -5.92
CA ALA A 91 5.59 -2.21 -4.87
C ALA A 91 4.27 -2.78 -5.43
N THR A 92 3.71 -2.16 -6.48
CA THR A 92 2.48 -2.67 -7.11
C THR A 92 2.71 -3.96 -7.89
N ALA A 93 3.86 -4.12 -8.56
CA ALA A 93 4.21 -5.36 -9.26
C ALA A 93 4.46 -6.52 -8.30
N GLU A 94 5.16 -6.30 -7.19
CA GLU A 94 5.39 -7.31 -6.15
C GLU A 94 4.10 -7.72 -5.43
N ILE A 95 3.21 -6.75 -5.16
CA ILE A 95 1.87 -7.02 -4.62
C ILE A 95 1.02 -7.80 -5.64
N GLN A 96 1.06 -7.44 -6.94
CA GLN A 96 0.35 -8.21 -7.96
C GLN A 96 0.90 -9.63 -8.12
N GLN A 97 2.21 -9.84 -8.04
CA GLN A 97 2.82 -11.16 -8.11
C GLN A 97 2.42 -12.04 -6.92
N SER A 98 2.43 -11.48 -5.71
CA SER A 98 2.01 -12.18 -4.50
C SER A 98 0.50 -12.47 -4.48
N ILE A 99 -0.34 -11.56 -4.95
CA ILE A 99 -1.79 -11.82 -5.09
C ILE A 99 -2.05 -12.88 -6.17
N LYS A 100 -1.29 -12.88 -7.27
CA LYS A 100 -1.46 -13.84 -8.37
C LYS A 100 -1.13 -15.27 -7.95
N SER A 101 -0.07 -15.49 -7.18
CA SER A 101 0.26 -16.83 -6.66
C SER A 101 -0.80 -17.33 -5.69
N VAL A 102 -1.22 -16.50 -4.73
CA VAL A 102 -2.29 -16.84 -3.77
C VAL A 102 -3.60 -17.17 -4.51
N ARG A 103 -3.98 -16.35 -5.49
CA ARG A 103 -5.18 -16.59 -6.31
C ARG A 103 -5.12 -17.91 -7.10
N SER A 104 -3.94 -18.29 -7.59
CA SER A 104 -3.75 -19.54 -8.34
C SER A 104 -3.98 -20.78 -7.45
N HIS A 105 -3.46 -20.77 -6.22
CA HIS A 105 -3.68 -21.86 -5.27
C HIS A 105 -5.14 -21.90 -4.77
N LEU A 106 -5.75 -20.73 -4.55
CA LEU A 106 -7.16 -20.63 -4.11
C LEU A 106 -8.13 -21.14 -5.18
N THR A 107 -7.95 -20.74 -6.44
CA THR A 107 -8.80 -21.18 -7.56
C THR A 107 -8.74 -22.70 -7.72
N THR A 108 -7.56 -23.29 -7.51
CA THR A 108 -7.37 -24.74 -7.57
C THR A 108 -8.12 -25.44 -6.43
N GLY A 109 -8.07 -24.91 -5.21
CA GLY A 109 -8.80 -25.46 -4.06
C GLY A 109 -10.33 -25.28 -4.17
N ILE A 110 -10.80 -24.18 -4.74
CA ILE A 110 -12.24 -23.96 -4.98
C ILE A 110 -12.78 -24.99 -5.97
N ASN A 111 -12.07 -25.19 -7.09
CA ASN A 111 -12.48 -26.17 -8.10
C ASN A 111 -12.59 -27.59 -7.51
N MET A 112 -11.71 -27.92 -6.57
CA MET A 112 -11.70 -29.20 -5.85
C MET A 112 -12.93 -29.42 -4.95
N ILE A 113 -13.58 -28.37 -4.46
CA ILE A 113 -14.83 -28.51 -3.69
C ILE A 113 -16.02 -28.54 -4.65
N VAL A 114 -16.03 -27.63 -5.62
CA VAL A 114 -17.14 -27.48 -6.59
C VAL A 114 -17.35 -28.73 -7.41
N ALA A 115 -16.28 -29.37 -7.90
CA ALA A 115 -16.40 -30.58 -8.72
C ALA A 115 -16.98 -31.77 -7.93
N ARG A 116 -16.66 -31.91 -6.63
CA ARG A 116 -17.29 -32.94 -5.77
C ARG A 116 -18.77 -32.69 -5.52
N ILE A 117 -19.14 -31.44 -5.25
CA ILE A 117 -20.56 -31.06 -5.07
C ILE A 117 -21.32 -31.32 -6.37
N THR A 118 -20.74 -30.93 -7.51
CA THR A 118 -21.36 -31.15 -8.83
C THR A 118 -21.55 -32.63 -9.09
N MET A 119 -20.53 -33.46 -8.81
CA MET A 119 -20.63 -34.90 -8.99
C MET A 119 -21.65 -35.55 -8.06
N PHE A 120 -21.76 -35.09 -6.82
CA PHE A 120 -22.79 -35.56 -5.89
C PHE A 120 -24.19 -35.34 -6.47
N VAL A 121 -24.46 -34.13 -6.97
CA VAL A 121 -25.75 -33.78 -7.59
C VAL A 121 -26.00 -34.59 -8.85
N VAL A 122 -24.99 -34.74 -9.72
CA VAL A 122 -25.09 -35.53 -10.95
C VAL A 122 -25.35 -37.00 -10.63
N GLY A 123 -24.61 -37.60 -9.69
CA GLY A 123 -24.82 -38.98 -9.26
C GLY A 123 -26.19 -39.18 -8.61
N TYR A 124 -26.64 -38.22 -7.79
CA TYR A 124 -28.00 -38.24 -7.24
C TYR A 124 -29.05 -38.21 -8.35
N MET A 125 -28.86 -37.39 -9.39
CA MET A 125 -29.82 -37.30 -10.50
C MET A 125 -29.85 -38.54 -11.37
N ILE A 126 -28.69 -39.14 -11.65
CA ILE A 126 -28.58 -40.40 -12.39
C ILE A 126 -29.27 -41.53 -11.63
N SER A 127 -29.01 -41.65 -10.33
CA SER A 127 -29.66 -42.67 -9.49
C SER A 127 -31.15 -42.39 -9.31
N ALA A 128 -31.58 -41.12 -9.29
CA ALA A 128 -32.99 -40.76 -9.26
C ALA A 128 -33.75 -41.19 -10.50
N ALA A 129 -33.09 -41.20 -11.67
CA ALA A 129 -33.67 -41.71 -12.91
C ALA A 129 -33.75 -43.25 -12.96
N LEU A 130 -32.90 -43.95 -12.20
CA LEU A 130 -32.77 -45.42 -12.26
C LEU A 130 -33.47 -46.15 -11.12
N THR A 131 -33.75 -45.49 -9.99
CA THR A 131 -34.26 -46.16 -8.79
C THR A 131 -35.19 -45.23 -8.01
N ASP A 132 -36.30 -45.75 -7.48
CA ASP A 132 -37.28 -44.99 -6.68
C ASP A 132 -36.94 -44.89 -5.18
N HIS A 133 -35.96 -45.66 -4.71
CA HIS A 133 -35.55 -45.65 -3.31
C HIS A 133 -34.59 -44.51 -2.99
N GLU A 134 -35.04 -43.59 -2.14
CA GLU A 134 -34.29 -42.42 -1.69
C GLU A 134 -32.92 -42.76 -1.08
N THR A 135 -32.84 -43.82 -0.26
CA THR A 135 -31.59 -44.27 0.36
C THR A 135 -30.54 -44.66 -0.67
N THR A 136 -30.94 -45.35 -1.74
CA THR A 136 -30.01 -45.77 -2.80
C THR A 136 -29.48 -44.58 -3.59
N ARG A 137 -30.32 -43.54 -3.79
CA ARG A 137 -29.92 -42.31 -4.47
C ARG A 137 -28.84 -41.56 -3.70
N MET A 138 -29.02 -41.47 -2.38
CA MET A 138 -28.04 -40.82 -1.49
C MET A 138 -26.71 -41.58 -1.46
N ILE A 139 -26.75 -42.92 -1.36
CA ILE A 139 -25.53 -43.75 -1.36
C ILE A 139 -24.80 -43.64 -2.70
N PHE A 140 -25.53 -43.67 -3.81
CA PHE A 140 -24.93 -43.54 -5.14
C PHE A 140 -24.31 -42.16 -5.36
N GLY A 141 -25.03 -41.08 -5.01
CA GLY A 141 -24.49 -39.72 -5.05
C GLY A 141 -23.23 -39.56 -4.20
N LEU A 142 -23.22 -40.12 -2.98
CA LEU A 142 -22.04 -40.11 -2.11
C LEU A 142 -20.89 -40.92 -2.72
N GLY A 143 -21.18 -42.10 -3.28
CA GLY A 143 -20.19 -42.94 -3.96
C GLY A 143 -19.55 -42.21 -5.16
N CYS A 144 -20.35 -41.51 -5.97
CA CYS A 144 -19.85 -40.68 -7.06
C CYS A 144 -18.97 -39.53 -6.56
N ALA A 145 -19.35 -38.87 -5.46
CA ALA A 145 -18.56 -37.79 -4.86
C ALA A 145 -17.19 -38.28 -4.33
N VAL A 146 -17.17 -39.43 -3.65
CA VAL A 146 -15.93 -40.07 -3.16
C VAL A 146 -15.06 -40.56 -4.33
N GLY A 147 -15.65 -41.14 -5.37
CA GLY A 147 -14.92 -41.52 -6.58
C GLY A 147 -14.25 -40.31 -7.24
N MET A 148 -14.98 -39.20 -7.36
CA MET A 148 -14.40 -37.94 -7.86
C MET A 148 -13.32 -37.37 -6.93
N MET A 149 -13.39 -37.61 -5.62
CA MET A 149 -12.30 -37.23 -4.71
C MET A 149 -10.98 -37.91 -5.05
N ILE A 150 -11.00 -39.20 -5.39
CA ILE A 150 -9.81 -39.95 -5.78
C ILE A 150 -9.27 -39.42 -7.13
N ILE A 151 -10.14 -39.26 -8.12
CA ILE A 151 -9.77 -38.74 -9.44
C ILE A 151 -9.14 -37.35 -9.30
N GLU A 152 -9.75 -36.48 -8.50
CA GLU A 152 -9.20 -35.15 -8.24
C GLU A 152 -7.86 -35.18 -7.52
N MET A 153 -7.61 -36.12 -6.60
CA MET A 153 -6.31 -36.25 -5.94
C MET A 153 -5.21 -36.63 -6.95
N ILE A 154 -5.51 -37.55 -7.86
CA ILE A 154 -4.59 -37.95 -8.93
C ILE A 154 -4.36 -36.77 -9.90
N LEU A 155 -5.42 -36.09 -10.31
CA LEU A 155 -5.33 -34.90 -11.17
C LEU A 155 -4.59 -33.76 -10.49
N PHE A 156 -4.75 -33.60 -9.18
CA PHE A 156 -4.05 -32.58 -8.41
C PHE A 156 -2.55 -32.87 -8.35
N ILE A 157 -2.14 -34.11 -8.06
CA ILE A 157 -0.72 -34.51 -8.03
C ILE A 157 -0.07 -34.32 -9.40
N THR A 158 -0.73 -34.80 -10.47
CA THR A 158 -0.19 -34.67 -11.83
C THR A 158 -0.10 -33.21 -12.28
N ARG A 159 -1.11 -32.39 -11.95
CA ARG A 159 -1.09 -30.95 -12.24
C ARG A 159 -0.06 -30.21 -11.41
N ALA A 160 0.08 -30.54 -10.13
CA ALA A 160 1.10 -29.96 -9.25
C ALA A 160 2.51 -30.29 -9.76
N ALA A 161 2.76 -31.55 -10.13
CA ALA A 161 4.03 -31.98 -10.72
C ALA A 161 4.35 -31.22 -12.02
N HIS A 162 3.35 -30.99 -12.88
CA HIS A 162 3.55 -30.21 -14.10
C HIS A 162 3.86 -28.72 -13.81
N MET A 163 3.25 -28.14 -12.79
CA MET A 163 3.54 -26.75 -12.38
C MET A 163 4.94 -26.62 -11.79
N ASP A 164 5.39 -27.62 -11.02
CA ASP A 164 6.74 -27.65 -10.45
C ASP A 164 7.81 -27.74 -11.55
N LEU A 165 7.56 -28.50 -12.62
CA LEU A 165 8.44 -28.58 -13.80
C LEU A 165 8.56 -27.21 -14.51
N ILE A 166 7.43 -26.54 -14.77
CA ILE A 166 7.45 -25.20 -15.41
C ILE A 166 8.21 -24.18 -14.55
N LEU A 167 8.05 -24.25 -13.22
CA LEU A 167 8.77 -23.36 -12.31
C LEU A 167 10.27 -23.63 -12.28
N GLN A 168 10.70 -24.90 -12.40
CA GLN A 168 12.11 -25.26 -12.52
C GLN A 168 12.71 -24.74 -13.83
N GLU A 169 12.03 -24.89 -14.96
CA GLU A 169 12.50 -24.37 -16.24
C GLU A 169 12.68 -22.84 -16.22
N ARG A 170 11.72 -22.11 -15.64
CA ARG A 170 11.84 -20.65 -15.48
C ARG A 170 13.01 -20.25 -14.59
N LYS A 171 13.26 -20.98 -13.49
CA LYS A 171 14.43 -20.73 -12.63
C LYS A 171 15.74 -20.98 -13.37
N ASN A 172 15.81 -22.04 -14.17
CA ASN A 172 17.01 -22.38 -14.94
C ASN A 172 17.30 -21.34 -16.03
N MET A 173 16.28 -20.84 -16.73
CA MET A 173 16.45 -19.76 -17.72
C MET A 173 16.88 -18.43 -17.07
N SER A 174 16.30 -18.07 -15.92
CA SER A 174 16.70 -16.86 -15.18
C SER A 174 18.16 -16.91 -14.72
N ARG A 175 18.61 -18.06 -14.20
CA ARG A 175 20.04 -18.28 -13.87
C ARG A 175 20.94 -18.15 -15.10
N LYS A 176 20.55 -18.74 -16.23
CA LYS A 176 21.36 -18.74 -17.46
C LYS A 176 21.47 -17.33 -18.07
N SER A 177 20.42 -16.51 -17.95
CA SER A 177 20.42 -15.10 -18.38
C SER A 177 21.21 -14.17 -17.46
N ALA A 178 21.43 -14.54 -16.20
CA ALA A 178 22.21 -13.72 -15.25
C ALA A 178 23.72 -14.00 -15.31
N ILE A 179 24.14 -15.05 -16.02
CA ILE A 179 25.54 -15.48 -16.16
C ILE A 179 26.10 -15.13 -17.55
N SER A 180 25.24 -14.80 -18.52
CA SER A 180 25.60 -14.32 -19.86
C SER A 180 25.57 -12.80 -19.93
#